data_AF-A0A399CX87-F1
#
_entry.id   AF-A0A399CX87-F1
#
_cell.length_a   1.000
_cell.length_b   1.000
_cell.length_c   1.000
_cell.angle_alpha   90.00
_cell.angle_beta   90.00
_cell.angle_gamma   90.00
#
_symmetry.space_group_name_H-M   'P 1'
#
loop_
_entity.id
_entity.type
_entity.pdbx_description
1 polymer ?
#
loop_
_entity_poly.entity_id
_entity_poly.type
_entity_poly.pdbx_seq_one_letter_code
_entity_poly.pdbx_strand_id
1 'polypeptide(L)'
;MIIHSRYKNKSSIVLENIKLRAEFIPAPGGKLASLINKETGYEYLLQRANKHYRDQSFAGVYVDGECSGFDDMFPTIDACRYGNEPWEGVEMADHGEVWSLPWRYLVDNDTLRMSVTGVRFPYTLEKEVYFTHEDSLRIDYTLTNNSPYDFEFLWAGHLMLNMEEGTRVEVPEGCKQVVTVLSNGGRKFGDVSHWPFLKDNLGNTCRADIARAKAVKGFEKYYFTGRLTEGWCRLKYPDNKNSLKISFPESTVPYLGILMNEGGWDELYNIIIEPCTVCYDRPDVAKEHGQVSKVGAKGTYKWYIEIMA
;
A
#
# COMPACT_ATOMS: atom_id res chain seq x y z
N MET A 1 18.38 16.50 -1.28
CA MET A 1 18.00 17.54 -2.27
C MET A 1 16.58 17.28 -2.73
N ILE A 2 15.77 18.33 -2.84
CA ILE A 2 14.40 18.25 -3.37
C ILE A 2 14.29 19.13 -4.62
N ILE A 3 13.79 18.58 -5.72
CA ILE A 3 13.64 19.28 -7.00
C ILE A 3 12.28 19.03 -7.66
N HIS A 4 11.80 20.01 -8.42
CA HIS A 4 10.64 19.84 -9.28
C HIS A 4 11.03 19.08 -10.55
N SER A 5 10.18 18.14 -10.97
CA SER A 5 10.41 17.24 -12.10
C SER A 5 9.10 17.03 -12.88
N ARG A 6 9.14 16.11 -13.85
CA ARG A 6 7.97 15.54 -14.50
C ARG A 6 8.04 14.02 -14.52
N TYR A 7 6.98 13.38 -14.03
CA TYR A 7 6.73 11.96 -14.24
C TYR A 7 5.66 11.82 -15.32
N LYS A 8 6.03 11.25 -16.48
CA LYS A 8 5.17 11.26 -17.68
C LYS A 8 4.72 12.69 -17.99
N ASN A 9 3.41 12.92 -18.12
CA ASN A 9 2.81 14.25 -18.31
C ASN A 9 2.47 14.98 -16.99
N LYS A 10 2.78 14.42 -15.81
CA LYS A 10 2.48 15.00 -14.50
C LYS A 10 3.65 15.79 -13.95
N SER A 11 3.36 16.89 -13.27
CA SER A 11 4.34 17.55 -12.41
C SER A 11 4.64 16.66 -11.21
N SER A 12 5.92 16.52 -10.89
CA SER A 12 6.40 15.66 -9.80
C SER A 12 7.43 16.38 -8.94
N ILE A 13 7.70 15.81 -7.77
CA ILE A 13 8.73 16.26 -6.82
C ILE A 13 9.68 15.10 -6.57
N VAL A 14 10.96 15.32 -6.77
CA VAL A 14 12.00 14.31 -6.54
C VAL A 14 12.73 14.66 -5.25
N LEU A 15 12.82 13.70 -4.34
CA LEU A 15 13.73 13.71 -3.21
C LEU A 15 14.87 12.74 -3.54
N GLU A 16 16.11 13.22 -3.50
CA GLU A 16 17.27 12.34 -3.72
C GLU A 16 18.47 12.67 -2.84
N ASN A 17 19.28 11.63 -2.61
CA ASN A 17 20.58 11.69 -1.97
C ASN A 17 21.57 10.83 -2.79
N ILE A 18 22.68 10.38 -2.18
CA ILE A 18 23.68 9.57 -2.88
C ILE A 18 23.22 8.14 -3.18
N LYS A 19 22.37 7.54 -2.34
CA LYS A 19 21.89 6.16 -2.46
C LYS A 19 20.52 6.03 -3.12
N LEU A 20 19.59 6.94 -2.85
CA LEU A 20 18.20 6.81 -3.29
C LEU A 20 17.69 8.01 -4.08
N ARG A 21 16.78 7.73 -5.01
CA ARG A 21 15.94 8.72 -5.71
C ARG A 21 14.48 8.30 -5.56
N ALA A 22 13.68 9.15 -4.93
CA ALA A 22 12.24 8.96 -4.75
C ALA A 22 11.47 10.07 -5.48
N GLU A 23 10.49 9.73 -6.31
CA GLU A 23 9.71 10.71 -7.09
C GLU A 23 8.22 10.61 -6.76
N PHE A 24 7.66 11.72 -6.28
CA PHE A 24 6.26 11.84 -5.88
C PHE A 24 5.46 12.62 -6.90
N ILE A 25 4.20 12.23 -7.08
CA ILE A 25 3.20 12.96 -7.85
C ILE A 25 2.17 13.52 -6.86
N PRO A 26 2.21 14.83 -6.55
CA PRO A 26 1.21 15.42 -5.65
C PRO A 26 -0.22 15.34 -6.21
N ALA A 27 -0.38 15.50 -7.53
CA ALA A 27 -1.69 15.49 -8.17
C ALA A 27 -1.68 14.58 -9.42
N PRO A 28 -2.41 13.45 -9.41
CA PRO A 28 -3.25 12.93 -8.32
C PRO A 28 -2.47 12.13 -7.26
N GLY A 29 -3.08 11.93 -6.10
CA GLY A 29 -2.77 10.85 -5.15
C GLY A 29 -1.74 11.15 -4.06
N GLY A 30 -0.89 12.16 -4.23
CA GLY A 30 0.30 12.30 -3.37
C GLY A 30 1.18 11.04 -3.42
N LYS A 31 1.17 10.38 -4.57
CA LYS A 31 1.68 9.03 -4.83
C LYS A 31 3.20 9.02 -4.92
N LEU A 32 3.85 8.00 -4.36
CA LEU A 32 5.25 7.71 -4.70
C LEU A 32 5.27 6.89 -6.00
N ALA A 33 5.75 7.49 -7.08
CA ALA A 33 5.67 6.93 -8.43
C ALA A 33 6.95 6.18 -8.87
N SER A 34 8.08 6.46 -8.22
CA SER A 34 9.38 5.85 -8.51
C SER A 34 10.26 5.85 -7.26
N LEU A 35 10.95 4.74 -7.02
CA LEU A 35 11.95 4.59 -5.97
C LEU A 35 13.13 3.80 -6.53
N ILE A 36 14.25 4.50 -6.76
CA ILE A 36 15.43 3.94 -7.42
C ILE A 36 16.58 3.81 -6.43
N ASN A 37 17.18 2.62 -6.39
CA ASN A 37 18.51 2.41 -5.83
C ASN A 37 19.55 2.95 -6.82
N LYS A 38 20.31 3.98 -6.45
CA LYS A 38 21.29 4.64 -7.32
C LYS A 38 22.59 3.86 -7.47
N GLU A 39 22.89 2.95 -6.55
CA GLU A 39 24.06 2.05 -6.65
C GLU A 39 23.83 0.98 -7.72
N THR A 40 22.65 0.36 -7.72
CA THR A 40 22.32 -0.74 -8.64
C THR A 40 21.55 -0.28 -9.88
N GLY A 41 20.96 0.91 -9.85
CA GLY A 41 20.04 1.41 -10.87
C GLY A 41 18.65 0.75 -10.83
N TYR A 42 18.35 -0.04 -9.79
CA TYR A 42 17.10 -0.80 -9.71
C TYR A 42 15.92 0.09 -9.34
N GLU A 43 14.85 0.03 -10.14
CA GLU A 43 13.56 0.64 -9.83
C GLU A 43 12.70 -0.36 -9.03
N TYR A 44 12.46 -0.05 -7.76
CA TYR A 44 11.67 -0.92 -6.89
C TYR A 44 10.19 -0.87 -7.22
N LEU A 45 9.65 0.28 -7.61
CA LEU A 45 8.20 0.43 -7.81
C LEU A 45 7.80 0.04 -9.23
N LEU A 46 6.71 -0.70 -9.33
CA LEU A 46 6.10 -1.02 -10.60
C LEU A 46 5.71 0.27 -11.33
N GLN A 47 6.03 0.35 -12.61
CA GLN A 47 5.60 1.43 -13.50
C GLN A 47 4.85 0.84 -14.69
N ARG A 48 3.82 1.55 -15.19
CA ARG A 48 3.18 1.14 -16.45
C ARG A 48 3.91 1.71 -17.66
N ALA A 49 3.93 0.95 -18.75
CA ALA A 49 4.63 1.29 -19.99
C ALA A 49 4.02 2.46 -20.79
N ASN A 50 2.79 2.89 -20.49
CA ASN A 50 2.16 4.02 -21.18
C ASN A 50 2.93 5.33 -20.99
N LYS A 51 2.97 6.14 -22.05
CA LYS A 51 3.66 7.44 -22.07
C LYS A 51 2.95 8.53 -21.26
N HIS A 52 1.63 8.50 -21.22
CA HIS A 52 0.80 9.46 -20.50
C HIS A 52 0.20 8.79 -19.28
N TYR A 53 0.26 9.45 -18.13
CA TYR A 53 -0.39 9.04 -16.90
C TYR A 53 -1.89 8.87 -17.11
N ARG A 54 -2.44 7.73 -16.68
CA ARG A 54 -3.87 7.41 -16.74
C ARG A 54 -4.57 7.97 -15.52
N ASP A 55 -5.09 9.18 -15.64
CA ASP A 55 -5.92 9.77 -14.61
C ASP A 55 -7.26 9.05 -14.46
N GLN A 56 -7.81 9.13 -13.25
CA GLN A 56 -9.17 8.76 -12.95
C GLN A 56 -9.86 9.92 -12.23
N SER A 57 -11.16 10.07 -12.46
CA SER A 57 -11.97 11.01 -11.69
C SER A 57 -12.11 10.54 -10.25
N PHE A 58 -12.54 11.44 -9.37
CA PHE A 58 -12.99 11.06 -8.03
C PHE A 58 -14.03 9.92 -8.12
N ALA A 59 -13.88 8.91 -7.26
CA ALA A 59 -14.67 7.67 -7.26
C ALA A 59 -14.63 6.88 -8.59
N GLY A 60 -13.57 7.05 -9.38
CA GLY A 60 -13.29 6.21 -10.55
C GLY A 60 -12.84 4.80 -10.16
N VAL A 61 -12.58 3.97 -11.16
CA VAL A 61 -12.14 2.59 -10.99
C VAL A 61 -10.61 2.53 -10.97
N TYR A 62 -10.03 1.95 -9.91
CA TYR A 62 -8.58 1.98 -9.69
C TYR A 62 -7.79 1.29 -10.81
N VAL A 63 -8.29 0.14 -11.28
CA VAL A 63 -7.62 -0.64 -12.32
C VAL A 63 -7.68 0.01 -13.71
N ASP A 64 -8.62 0.94 -13.92
CA ASP A 64 -8.69 1.75 -15.15
C ASP A 64 -7.71 2.95 -15.09
N GLY A 65 -7.14 3.26 -13.92
CA GLY A 65 -6.16 4.32 -13.71
C GLY A 65 -4.71 3.90 -13.88
N GLU A 66 -3.80 4.72 -13.37
CA GLU A 66 -2.36 4.47 -13.34
C GLU A 66 -1.98 3.54 -12.16
N CYS A 67 -2.54 2.35 -12.15
CA CYS A 67 -2.35 1.32 -11.11
C CYS A 67 -0.88 0.85 -11.07
N SER A 68 -0.06 1.48 -10.25
CA SER A 68 1.42 1.37 -10.21
C SER A 68 1.95 2.06 -8.95
N GLY A 69 3.25 2.08 -8.70
CA GLY A 69 3.82 2.89 -7.61
C GLY A 69 3.30 2.53 -6.22
N PHE A 70 3.26 3.53 -5.33
CA PHE A 70 2.70 3.43 -4.00
C PHE A 70 1.64 4.52 -3.78
N ASP A 71 0.39 4.06 -3.72
CA ASP A 71 -0.81 4.83 -3.41
C ASP A 71 -1.31 4.56 -1.98
N ASP A 72 -2.05 5.52 -1.42
CA ASP A 72 -2.75 5.36 -0.16
C ASP A 72 -4.21 4.96 -0.40
N MET A 73 -4.60 3.81 0.16
CA MET A 73 -5.97 3.35 0.10
C MET A 73 -6.69 3.82 1.35
N PHE A 74 -7.61 4.78 1.18
CA PHE A 74 -8.31 5.41 2.30
C PHE A 74 -9.64 6.03 1.87
N PRO A 75 -10.77 5.74 2.54
CA PRO A 75 -10.92 4.99 3.79
C PRO A 75 -11.24 3.49 3.60
N THR A 76 -11.05 2.93 2.40
CA THR A 76 -11.28 1.52 2.06
C THR A 76 -10.35 1.09 0.92
N ILE A 77 -10.22 -0.21 0.66
CA ILE A 77 -9.65 -0.73 -0.60
C ILE A 77 -10.79 -1.12 -1.54
N ASP A 78 -11.65 -2.06 -1.18
CA ASP A 78 -12.81 -2.38 -2.04
C ASP A 78 -13.96 -1.42 -1.77
N ALA A 79 -14.72 -1.10 -2.81
CA ALA A 79 -15.90 -0.25 -2.69
C ALA A 79 -16.94 -0.85 -1.73
N CYS A 80 -17.45 -0.03 -0.82
CA CYS A 80 -18.46 -0.44 0.15
C CYS A 80 -19.35 0.75 0.57
N ARG A 81 -20.19 0.55 1.59
CA ARG A 81 -20.99 1.63 2.18
C ARG A 81 -20.65 1.75 3.65
N TYR A 82 -20.54 2.98 4.13
CA TYR A 82 -20.27 3.25 5.53
C TYR A 82 -21.44 2.79 6.40
N GLY A 83 -21.13 2.10 7.49
CA GLY A 83 -22.14 1.43 8.32
C GLY A 83 -22.57 2.18 9.58
N ASN A 84 -22.05 3.39 9.83
CA ASN A 84 -22.36 4.13 11.07
C ASN A 84 -22.92 5.53 10.78
N GLU A 85 -23.84 6.00 11.62
CA GLU A 85 -24.28 7.39 11.64
C GLU A 85 -23.12 8.36 11.94
N PRO A 86 -23.12 9.61 11.41
CA PRO A 86 -24.15 10.25 10.58
C PRO A 86 -23.98 10.02 9.06
N TRP A 87 -23.04 9.16 8.65
CA TRP A 87 -22.74 8.91 7.24
C TRP A 87 -23.21 7.53 6.79
N GLU A 88 -24.20 6.93 7.48
CA GLU A 88 -24.69 5.61 7.13
C GLU A 88 -25.15 5.58 5.66
N GLY A 89 -24.73 4.54 4.94
CA GLY A 89 -25.06 4.36 3.53
C GLY A 89 -24.22 5.20 2.55
N VAL A 90 -23.41 6.16 3.03
CA VAL A 90 -22.47 6.90 2.18
C VAL A 90 -21.47 5.93 1.56
N GLU A 91 -21.27 6.04 0.25
CA GLU A 91 -20.37 5.16 -0.49
C GLU A 91 -18.90 5.46 -0.13
N MET A 92 -18.16 4.41 0.20
CA MET A 92 -16.69 4.42 0.20
C MET A 92 -16.25 3.88 -1.16
N ALA A 93 -15.63 4.75 -1.97
CA ALA A 93 -15.31 4.46 -3.36
C ALA A 93 -14.26 3.36 -3.52
N ASP A 94 -14.13 2.82 -4.73
CA ASP A 94 -13.06 1.89 -5.11
C ASP A 94 -11.69 2.50 -4.81
N HIS A 95 -10.93 1.79 -3.97
CA HIS A 95 -9.62 2.16 -3.43
C HIS A 95 -9.63 3.45 -2.57
N GLY A 96 -10.82 3.90 -2.19
CA GLY A 96 -11.02 5.09 -1.38
C GLY A 96 -10.97 6.39 -2.18
N GLU A 97 -10.79 7.50 -1.47
CA GLU A 97 -10.85 8.84 -2.06
C GLU A 97 -9.46 9.34 -2.48
N VAL A 98 -8.45 9.12 -1.64
CA VAL A 98 -7.23 9.95 -1.64
C VAL A 98 -6.27 9.66 -2.79
N TRP A 99 -6.34 8.47 -3.40
CA TRP A 99 -5.46 8.06 -4.51
C TRP A 99 -5.73 8.84 -5.81
N SER A 100 -6.97 9.30 -6.01
CA SER A 100 -7.38 10.04 -7.22
C SER A 100 -7.43 11.55 -7.02
N LEU A 101 -7.47 12.01 -5.76
CA LEU A 101 -7.57 13.43 -5.43
C LEU A 101 -6.24 14.18 -5.63
N PRO A 102 -6.26 15.48 -5.98
CA PRO A 102 -5.07 16.30 -5.99
C PRO A 102 -4.67 16.67 -4.55
N TRP A 103 -3.43 16.37 -4.17
CA TRP A 103 -2.88 16.80 -2.89
C TRP A 103 -2.23 18.17 -3.03
N ARG A 104 -2.47 19.03 -2.04
CA ARG A 104 -1.68 20.26 -1.89
C ARG A 104 -0.31 19.86 -1.37
N TYR A 105 0.73 20.56 -1.78
CA TYR A 105 2.07 20.28 -1.29
C TYR A 105 2.89 21.55 -1.07
N LEU A 106 3.88 21.41 -0.20
CA LEU A 106 4.91 22.39 0.11
C LEU A 106 6.23 21.65 0.23
N VAL A 107 7.30 22.24 -0.29
CA VAL A 107 8.67 21.82 0.00
C VAL A 107 9.24 22.79 1.02
N ASP A 108 9.65 22.26 2.17
CA ASP A 108 10.24 23.00 3.28
C ASP A 108 11.56 22.33 3.66
N ASN A 109 12.69 23.01 3.38
CA ASN A 109 14.03 22.45 3.49
C ASN A 109 14.16 21.09 2.76
N ASP A 110 14.46 20.03 3.51
CA ASP A 110 14.61 18.65 3.01
C ASP A 110 13.36 17.79 3.26
N THR A 111 12.19 18.42 3.43
CA THR A 111 10.92 17.73 3.66
C THR A 111 9.87 18.14 2.62
N LEU A 112 9.25 17.14 1.97
CA LEU A 112 8.05 17.32 1.18
C LEU A 112 6.83 17.10 2.08
N ARG A 113 6.02 18.13 2.26
CA ARG A 113 4.75 18.05 3.00
C ARG A 113 3.59 18.02 2.01
N MET A 114 2.64 17.12 2.20
CA MET A 114 1.44 17.03 1.37
C MET A 114 0.18 16.92 2.23
N SER A 115 -0.94 17.46 1.76
CA SER A 115 -2.23 17.35 2.43
C SER A 115 -3.39 17.21 1.45
N VAL A 116 -4.40 16.46 1.86
CA VAL A 116 -5.67 16.28 1.16
C VAL A 116 -6.83 16.31 2.16
N THR A 117 -7.98 16.82 1.73
CA THR A 117 -9.23 16.79 2.52
C THR A 117 -10.18 15.84 1.84
N GLY A 118 -10.86 15.00 2.63
CA GLY A 118 -11.87 14.07 2.13
C GLY A 118 -13.04 14.78 1.45
N VAL A 119 -13.69 14.07 0.53
CA VAL A 119 -14.82 14.62 -0.24
C VAL A 119 -16.14 14.22 0.39
N ARG A 120 -16.35 12.92 0.65
CA ARG A 120 -17.58 12.41 1.27
C ARG A 120 -17.49 12.39 2.79
N PHE A 121 -16.27 12.31 3.33
CA PHE A 121 -16.02 12.27 4.76
C PHE A 121 -15.17 13.47 5.20
N PRO A 122 -15.50 14.10 6.34
CA PRO A 122 -14.81 15.30 6.82
C PRO A 122 -13.52 14.96 7.57
N TYR A 123 -12.49 14.53 6.85
CA TYR A 123 -11.14 14.34 7.40
C TYR A 123 -10.10 15.13 6.60
N THR A 124 -8.93 15.29 7.19
CA THR A 124 -7.72 15.74 6.50
C THR A 124 -6.66 14.67 6.68
N LEU A 125 -6.02 14.27 5.58
CA LEU A 125 -4.87 13.37 5.60
C LEU A 125 -3.63 14.15 5.16
N GLU A 126 -2.57 14.04 5.95
CA GLU A 126 -1.31 14.75 5.76
C GLU A 126 -0.15 13.76 5.70
N LYS A 127 0.86 14.09 4.90
CA LYS A 127 2.13 13.36 4.75
C LYS A 127 3.29 14.31 4.97
N GLU A 128 4.32 13.84 5.68
CA GLU A 128 5.65 14.44 5.69
C GLU A 128 6.65 13.40 5.18
N VAL A 129 7.34 13.74 4.09
CA VAL A 129 8.28 12.85 3.39
C VAL A 129 9.68 13.41 3.49
N TYR A 130 10.61 12.59 3.98
CA TYR A 130 12.01 12.98 4.15
C TYR A 130 12.90 11.73 4.26
N PHE A 131 14.22 11.91 4.15
CA PHE A 131 15.18 10.84 4.40
C PHE A 131 15.58 10.84 5.88
N THR A 132 15.42 9.72 6.58
CA THR A 132 15.95 9.53 7.94
C THR A 132 17.43 9.14 7.91
N HIS A 133 17.81 8.39 6.88
CA HIS A 133 19.18 8.02 6.52
C HIS A 133 19.33 7.99 4.99
N GLU A 134 20.56 7.84 4.48
CA GLU A 134 20.79 7.83 3.03
C GLU A 134 20.01 6.72 2.30
N ASP A 135 19.82 5.58 2.94
CA ASP A 135 19.09 4.40 2.42
C ASP A 135 17.65 4.30 2.92
N SER A 136 17.15 5.31 3.66
CA SER A 136 15.89 5.20 4.40
C SER A 136 14.97 6.37 4.09
N LEU A 137 13.91 6.12 3.30
CA LEU A 137 12.86 7.09 3.02
C LEU A 137 11.72 6.92 4.03
N ARG A 138 11.35 8.02 4.68
CA ARG A 138 10.32 8.08 5.69
C ARG A 138 9.11 8.85 5.17
N ILE A 139 7.91 8.32 5.44
CA ILE A 139 6.64 9.00 5.25
C ILE A 139 5.87 8.93 6.58
N ASP A 140 5.75 10.07 7.25
CA ASP A 140 4.91 10.22 8.43
C ASP A 140 3.51 10.67 8.02
N TYR A 141 2.49 10.06 8.61
CA TYR A 141 1.10 10.32 8.30
C TYR A 141 0.37 10.90 9.52
N THR A 142 -0.49 11.88 9.26
CA THR A 142 -1.48 12.35 10.24
C THR A 142 -2.85 12.39 9.58
N LEU A 143 -3.78 11.58 10.11
CA LEU A 143 -5.20 11.68 9.83
C LEU A 143 -5.86 12.52 10.92
N THR A 144 -6.52 13.60 10.54
CA THR A 144 -7.33 14.44 11.43
C THR A 144 -8.80 14.28 11.09
N ASN A 145 -9.61 13.89 12.06
CA ASN A 145 -11.06 13.86 11.93
C ASN A 145 -11.62 15.26 12.20
N ASN A 146 -12.23 15.89 11.20
CA ASN A 146 -12.75 17.25 11.32
C ASN A 146 -14.22 17.28 11.79
N SER A 147 -14.82 16.14 12.11
CA SER A 147 -16.21 16.05 12.59
C SER A 147 -16.32 15.90 14.11
N PRO A 148 -17.51 16.12 14.68
CA PRO A 148 -17.81 15.76 16.06
C PRO A 148 -18.23 14.29 16.25
N TYR A 149 -18.05 13.42 15.25
CA TYR A 149 -18.43 12.01 15.30
C TYR A 149 -17.21 11.13 15.09
N ASP A 150 -17.23 9.92 15.64
CA ASP A 150 -16.18 8.94 15.37
C ASP A 150 -16.19 8.51 13.90
N PHE A 151 -15.01 8.25 13.34
CA PHE A 151 -14.85 7.79 11.97
C PHE A 151 -14.10 6.46 11.94
N GLU A 152 -14.81 5.40 11.56
CA GLU A 152 -14.22 4.08 11.29
C GLU A 152 -13.66 4.06 9.87
N PHE A 153 -12.47 3.49 9.69
CA PHE A 153 -11.79 3.52 8.39
C PHE A 153 -10.86 2.31 8.22
N LEU A 154 -10.44 2.09 6.98
CA LEU A 154 -9.28 1.30 6.62
C LEU A 154 -8.26 2.24 5.96
N TRP A 155 -7.02 2.22 6.44
CA TRP A 155 -5.87 2.69 5.68
C TRP A 155 -5.01 1.50 5.29
N ALA A 156 -4.54 1.47 4.05
CA ALA A 156 -3.50 0.56 3.60
C ALA A 156 -2.50 1.30 2.73
N GLY A 157 -1.23 1.11 3.01
CA GLY A 157 -0.18 1.59 2.13
C GLY A 157 0.00 0.58 0.99
N HIS A 158 -0.43 0.88 -0.24
CA HIS A 158 -0.50 -0.11 -1.32
C HIS A 158 0.73 0.00 -2.23
N LEU A 159 1.84 -0.61 -1.81
CA LEU A 159 3.12 -0.57 -2.52
C LEU A 159 3.17 -1.63 -3.61
N MET A 160 3.03 -1.25 -4.88
CA MET A 160 3.23 -2.13 -6.03
C MET A 160 4.70 -2.16 -6.42
N LEU A 161 5.39 -3.27 -6.13
CA LEU A 161 6.83 -3.42 -6.27
C LEU A 161 7.18 -4.39 -7.40
N ASN A 162 8.19 -4.04 -8.20
CA ASN A 162 8.82 -4.95 -9.13
C ASN A 162 9.43 -6.13 -8.36
N MET A 163 9.34 -7.32 -8.95
CA MET A 163 9.94 -8.53 -8.40
C MET A 163 10.68 -9.31 -9.48
N GLU A 164 11.55 -10.22 -9.05
CA GLU A 164 12.28 -11.16 -9.88
C GLU A 164 11.88 -12.59 -9.50
N GLU A 165 12.11 -13.54 -10.40
CA GLU A 165 11.91 -14.95 -10.06
C GLU A 165 12.84 -15.33 -8.90
N GLY A 166 12.26 -15.83 -7.82
CA GLY A 166 12.99 -16.14 -6.59
C GLY A 166 13.05 -15.00 -5.57
N THR A 167 12.45 -13.82 -5.84
CA THR A 167 12.29 -12.78 -4.80
C THR A 167 11.57 -13.39 -3.59
N ARG A 168 12.15 -13.22 -2.40
CA ARG A 168 11.64 -13.77 -1.14
C ARG A 168 11.04 -12.70 -0.26
N VAL A 169 9.95 -13.04 0.41
CA VAL A 169 9.29 -12.24 1.44
C VAL A 169 9.73 -12.73 2.81
N GLU A 170 10.33 -11.85 3.59
CA GLU A 170 10.61 -12.07 5.00
C GLU A 170 9.62 -11.26 5.85
N VAL A 171 9.11 -11.89 6.90
CA VAL A 171 8.16 -11.30 7.85
C VAL A 171 8.58 -11.67 9.28
N PRO A 172 8.07 -10.96 10.30
CA PRO A 172 8.29 -11.29 11.70
C PRO A 172 7.99 -12.75 12.02
N GLU A 173 8.68 -13.30 13.01
CA GLU A 173 8.50 -14.71 13.40
C GLU A 173 7.07 -15.02 13.87
N GLY A 174 6.37 -14.03 14.46
CA GLY A 174 4.98 -14.14 14.90
C GLY A 174 3.95 -14.39 13.79
N CYS A 175 4.33 -14.19 12.53
CA CYS A 175 3.48 -14.44 11.37
C CYS A 175 3.34 -15.95 11.09
N LYS A 176 2.27 -16.57 11.62
CA LYS A 176 2.06 -18.02 11.51
C LYS A 176 0.89 -18.45 10.62
N GLN A 177 -0.07 -17.57 10.38
CA GLN A 177 -1.29 -17.89 9.63
C GLN A 177 -1.68 -16.75 8.71
N VAL A 178 -2.22 -17.13 7.56
CA VAL A 178 -2.74 -16.20 6.57
C VAL A 178 -4.15 -16.60 6.16
N VAL A 179 -4.94 -15.61 5.78
CA VAL A 179 -6.27 -15.78 5.19
C VAL A 179 -6.25 -15.30 3.75
N THR A 180 -6.77 -16.12 2.85
CA THR A 180 -6.87 -15.79 1.42
C THR A 180 -8.00 -14.79 1.20
N VAL A 181 -7.76 -13.77 0.38
CA VAL A 181 -8.78 -12.79 -0.04
C VAL A 181 -9.08 -12.94 -1.53
N LEU A 182 -8.06 -13.07 -2.37
CA LEU A 182 -8.22 -13.17 -3.82
C LEU A 182 -7.17 -14.12 -4.39
N SER A 183 -7.58 -15.04 -5.26
CA SER A 183 -6.70 -16.08 -5.80
C SER A 183 -7.19 -16.61 -7.14
N ASN A 184 -6.27 -16.99 -8.03
CA ASN A 184 -6.56 -17.86 -9.17
C ASN A 184 -5.92 -19.26 -9.04
N GLY A 185 -5.30 -19.57 -7.89
CA GLY A 185 -4.63 -20.83 -7.60
C GLY A 185 -5.51 -21.89 -6.92
N GLY A 186 -6.83 -21.78 -7.01
CA GLY A 186 -7.78 -22.76 -6.45
C GLY A 186 -8.14 -22.56 -4.97
N ARG A 187 -7.75 -21.44 -4.37
CA ARG A 187 -8.16 -21.01 -3.01
C ARG A 187 -9.31 -20.02 -3.09
N LYS A 188 -10.11 -19.95 -2.02
CA LYS A 188 -11.28 -19.09 -1.89
C LYS A 188 -11.07 -18.03 -0.82
N PHE A 189 -11.83 -16.95 -0.93
CA PHE A 189 -11.94 -15.98 0.15
C PHE A 189 -12.24 -16.67 1.48
N GLY A 190 -11.49 -16.33 2.52
CA GLY A 190 -11.64 -16.90 3.86
C GLY A 190 -10.84 -18.18 4.12
N ASP A 191 -10.22 -18.81 3.11
CA ASP A 191 -9.37 -19.99 3.33
C ASP A 191 -8.16 -19.62 4.19
N VAL A 192 -8.01 -20.30 5.33
CA VAL A 192 -6.90 -20.11 6.27
C VAL A 192 -5.80 -21.15 6.01
N SER A 193 -4.55 -20.70 6.00
CA SER A 193 -3.37 -21.53 5.79
C SER A 193 -2.24 -21.21 6.77
N HIS A 194 -1.35 -22.17 7.02
CA HIS A 194 -0.15 -21.96 7.83
C HIS A 194 0.96 -21.34 6.98
N TRP A 195 1.45 -20.18 7.38
CA TRP A 195 2.55 -19.49 6.70
C TRP A 195 3.83 -20.34 6.72
N PRO A 196 4.60 -20.45 5.61
CA PRO A 196 4.41 -19.79 4.31
C PRO A 196 3.72 -20.64 3.23
N PHE A 197 2.98 -21.68 3.61
CA PHE A 197 2.38 -22.63 2.67
C PHE A 197 0.88 -22.35 2.49
N LEU A 198 0.48 -21.94 1.30
CA LEU A 198 -0.95 -21.86 0.94
C LEU A 198 -1.41 -23.21 0.43
N LYS A 199 -2.53 -23.70 0.94
CA LYS A 199 -3.12 -25.00 0.56
C LYS A 199 -4.35 -24.80 -0.34
N ASP A 200 -4.40 -25.47 -1.49
CA ASP A 200 -5.57 -25.45 -2.37
C ASP A 200 -6.66 -26.46 -1.93
N ASN A 201 -7.78 -26.47 -2.64
CA ASN A 201 -8.91 -27.37 -2.38
C ASN A 201 -8.64 -28.86 -2.64
N LEU A 202 -7.56 -29.19 -3.37
CA LEU A 202 -7.10 -30.57 -3.62
C LEU A 202 -6.02 -31.00 -2.62
N GLY A 203 -5.56 -30.09 -1.77
CA GLY A 203 -4.54 -30.31 -0.76
C GLY A 203 -3.11 -30.09 -1.22
N ASN A 204 -2.90 -29.58 -2.45
CA ASN A 204 -1.58 -29.18 -2.90
C ASN A 204 -1.14 -27.91 -2.17
N THR A 205 0.16 -27.76 -1.95
CA THR A 205 0.73 -26.59 -1.30
C THR A 205 1.62 -25.80 -2.25
N CYS A 206 1.56 -24.48 -2.15
CA CYS A 206 2.54 -23.59 -2.76
C CYS A 206 3.14 -22.66 -1.70
N ARG A 207 4.39 -22.27 -1.90
CA ARG A 207 5.05 -21.27 -1.07
C ARG A 207 4.55 -19.89 -1.48
N ALA A 208 4.04 -19.12 -0.52
CA ALA A 208 3.54 -17.76 -0.74
C ALA A 208 4.62 -16.69 -0.56
N ASP A 209 5.77 -17.06 0.00
CA ASP A 209 6.87 -16.17 0.38
C ASP A 209 8.00 -16.15 -0.65
N ILE A 210 7.85 -16.79 -1.80
CA ILE A 210 8.83 -16.78 -2.88
C ILE A 210 8.13 -16.67 -4.23
N ALA A 211 8.56 -15.70 -5.03
CA ALA A 211 8.04 -15.49 -6.37
C ALA A 211 8.49 -16.63 -7.30
N ARG A 212 7.54 -17.26 -8.00
CA ARG A 212 7.77 -18.24 -9.07
C ARG A 212 7.87 -17.51 -10.41
N ALA A 213 8.30 -18.22 -11.45
CA ALA A 213 8.36 -17.69 -12.80
C ALA A 213 7.03 -17.05 -13.25
N LYS A 214 7.11 -15.92 -13.97
CA LYS A 214 5.94 -15.23 -14.58
C LYS A 214 5.10 -16.15 -15.48
N ALA A 215 5.70 -17.21 -16.04
CA ALA A 215 5.00 -18.20 -16.86
C ALA A 215 3.91 -18.96 -16.11
N VAL A 216 3.93 -18.97 -14.76
CA VAL A 216 2.90 -19.60 -13.93
C VAL A 216 1.55 -18.90 -14.07
N LYS A 217 1.53 -17.59 -14.37
CA LYS A 217 0.31 -16.78 -14.47
C LYS A 217 -0.57 -16.87 -13.23
N GLY A 218 0.05 -16.95 -12.06
CA GLY A 218 -0.63 -17.01 -10.76
C GLY A 218 -0.83 -15.63 -10.14
N PHE A 219 -1.80 -15.50 -9.26
CA PHE A 219 -1.82 -14.45 -8.24
C PHE A 219 -2.44 -14.93 -6.94
N GLU A 220 -1.92 -14.44 -5.82
CA GLU A 220 -2.37 -14.76 -4.47
C GLU A 220 -2.39 -13.49 -3.61
N LYS A 221 -3.58 -13.04 -3.20
CA LYS A 221 -3.78 -12.01 -2.19
C LYS A 221 -4.18 -12.64 -0.87
N TYR A 222 -3.45 -12.31 0.18
CA TYR A 222 -3.69 -12.83 1.52
C TYR A 222 -3.28 -11.81 2.60
N TYR A 223 -3.87 -11.94 3.78
CA TYR A 223 -3.51 -11.16 4.97
C TYR A 223 -3.02 -12.08 6.07
N PHE A 224 -2.07 -11.60 6.88
CA PHE A 224 -1.81 -12.23 8.18
C PHE A 224 -3.01 -12.02 9.10
N THR A 225 -3.49 -13.11 9.71
CA THR A 225 -4.76 -13.10 10.47
C THR A 225 -4.61 -12.46 11.86
N GLY A 226 -3.43 -12.58 12.47
CA GLY A 226 -3.12 -12.01 13.77
C GLY A 226 -2.60 -10.58 13.66
N ARG A 227 -2.81 -9.79 14.72
CA ARG A 227 -2.08 -8.52 14.88
C ARG A 227 -0.60 -8.82 14.96
N LEU A 228 0.20 -8.05 14.22
CA LEU A 228 1.64 -8.16 14.23
C LEU A 228 2.20 -7.73 15.60
N THR A 229 3.23 -8.44 16.05
CA THR A 229 4.04 -8.05 17.22
C THR A 229 5.21 -7.15 16.85
N GLU A 230 5.54 -7.09 15.56
CA GLU A 230 6.55 -6.21 14.98
C GLU A 230 6.06 -5.75 13.60
N GLY A 231 6.03 -4.44 13.33
CA GLY A 231 5.61 -3.93 12.04
C GLY A 231 6.74 -3.85 11.01
N TRP A 232 7.02 -4.96 10.32
CA TRP A 232 7.91 -4.94 9.16
C TRP A 232 7.65 -6.07 8.16
N CYS A 233 8.11 -5.87 6.93
CA CYS A 233 8.25 -6.87 5.88
C CYS A 233 9.53 -6.56 5.09
N ARG A 234 10.20 -7.57 4.52
CA ARG A 234 11.35 -7.36 3.65
C ARG A 234 11.25 -8.20 2.38
N LEU A 235 11.55 -7.59 1.24
CA LEU A 235 11.81 -8.29 -0.01
C LEU A 235 13.32 -8.49 -0.20
N LYS A 236 13.72 -9.73 -0.45
CA LYS A 236 15.09 -10.08 -0.85
C LYS A 236 15.12 -10.56 -2.28
N TYR A 237 15.89 -9.89 -3.12
CA TYR A 237 16.03 -10.25 -4.53
C TYR A 237 17.13 -11.31 -4.72
N PRO A 238 17.04 -12.20 -5.73
CA PRO A 238 17.88 -13.40 -5.86
C PRO A 238 19.40 -13.14 -5.84
N ASP A 239 19.84 -12.04 -6.47
CA ASP A 239 21.26 -11.71 -6.61
C ASP A 239 21.87 -11.07 -5.35
N ASN A 240 21.11 -10.89 -4.27
CA ASN A 240 21.47 -10.18 -3.03
C ASN A 240 21.96 -8.73 -3.22
N LYS A 241 21.82 -8.17 -4.43
CA LYS A 241 22.18 -6.77 -4.74
C LYS A 241 21.11 -5.78 -4.33
N ASN A 242 19.86 -6.21 -4.31
CA ASN A 242 18.73 -5.40 -3.90
C ASN A 242 18.03 -6.06 -2.72
N SER A 243 17.65 -5.25 -1.75
CA SER A 243 16.73 -5.57 -0.68
C SER A 243 15.79 -4.38 -0.51
N LEU A 244 14.59 -4.61 -0.01
CA LEU A 244 13.70 -3.54 0.38
C LEU A 244 13.00 -3.94 1.68
N LYS A 245 13.25 -3.22 2.77
CA LYS A 245 12.55 -3.41 4.05
C LYS A 245 11.55 -2.28 4.23
N ILE A 246 10.32 -2.64 4.53
CA ILE A 246 9.23 -1.72 4.85
C ILE A 246 8.92 -1.90 6.34
N SER A 247 8.96 -0.80 7.10
CA SER A 247 8.69 -0.77 8.53
C SER A 247 7.58 0.22 8.88
N PHE A 248 6.77 -0.13 9.87
CA PHE A 248 5.57 0.61 10.28
C PHE A 248 5.26 0.31 11.76
N PRO A 249 4.49 1.18 12.45
CA PRO A 249 4.18 0.98 13.86
C PRO A 249 3.00 0.01 14.04
N GLU A 250 3.23 -1.22 14.52
CA GLU A 250 2.17 -2.24 14.71
C GLU A 250 1.07 -1.81 15.69
N SER A 251 1.34 -0.82 16.55
CA SER A 251 0.32 -0.23 17.44
C SER A 251 -0.81 0.46 16.68
N THR A 252 -0.53 1.01 15.49
CA THR A 252 -1.50 1.76 14.66
C THR A 252 -1.67 1.19 13.24
N VAL A 253 -0.72 0.38 12.77
CA VAL A 253 -0.80 -0.38 11.52
C VAL A 253 -0.56 -1.86 11.84
N PRO A 254 -1.50 -2.53 12.54
CA PRO A 254 -1.29 -3.85 13.13
C PRO A 254 -1.32 -5.02 12.14
N TYR A 255 -1.67 -4.80 10.87
CA TYR A 255 -1.87 -5.89 9.90
C TYR A 255 -1.03 -5.70 8.64
N LEU A 256 -0.85 -6.79 7.91
CA LEU A 256 -0.08 -6.84 6.67
C LEU A 256 -0.80 -7.74 5.66
N GLY A 257 -1.19 -7.13 4.54
CA GLY A 257 -1.64 -7.80 3.32
C GLY A 257 -0.50 -7.93 2.32
N ILE A 258 -0.55 -8.99 1.51
CA ILE A 258 0.37 -9.23 0.40
C ILE A 258 -0.41 -9.75 -0.79
N LEU A 259 -0.14 -9.20 -1.98
CA LEU A 259 -0.55 -9.78 -3.25
C LEU A 259 0.69 -10.16 -4.07
N MET A 260 0.97 -11.45 -4.19
CA MET A 260 2.00 -11.97 -5.11
C MET A 260 1.38 -12.13 -6.50
N ASN A 261 1.80 -11.34 -7.49
CA ASN A 261 1.27 -11.41 -8.86
C ASN A 261 2.32 -11.88 -9.86
N GLU A 262 2.23 -13.15 -10.24
CA GLU A 262 3.19 -13.85 -11.08
C GLU A 262 2.71 -13.91 -12.55
N GLY A 263 2.16 -12.81 -13.06
CA GLY A 263 1.60 -12.72 -14.41
C GLY A 263 0.14 -13.10 -14.54
N GLY A 264 -0.55 -13.40 -13.42
CA GLY A 264 -1.95 -13.85 -13.45
C GLY A 264 -2.96 -12.72 -13.55
N TRP A 265 -2.61 -11.52 -13.04
CA TRP A 265 -3.42 -10.32 -13.14
C TRP A 265 -2.71 -9.29 -14.01
N ASP A 266 -3.40 -8.85 -15.07
CA ASP A 266 -2.97 -7.81 -16.02
C ASP A 266 -1.57 -8.04 -16.63
N GLU A 267 -1.16 -9.31 -16.72
CA GLU A 267 0.17 -9.76 -17.17
C GLU A 267 1.35 -9.10 -16.44
N LEU A 268 1.12 -8.51 -15.26
CA LEU A 268 2.15 -7.87 -14.46
C LEU A 268 2.95 -8.90 -13.67
N TYR A 269 4.20 -8.56 -13.37
CA TYR A 269 5.07 -9.38 -12.54
C TYR A 269 5.56 -8.52 -11.38
N ASN A 270 4.78 -8.53 -10.31
CA ASN A 270 4.93 -7.61 -9.20
C ASN A 270 4.43 -8.25 -7.90
N ILE A 271 4.83 -7.65 -6.79
CA ILE A 271 4.26 -7.93 -5.48
C ILE A 271 3.65 -6.65 -4.93
N ILE A 272 2.48 -6.77 -4.30
CA ILE A 272 1.84 -5.67 -3.56
C ILE A 272 2.05 -5.94 -2.08
N ILE A 273 2.64 -4.98 -1.37
CA ILE A 273 2.79 -5.02 0.08
C ILE A 273 1.86 -3.98 0.68
N GLU A 274 1.00 -4.41 1.61
CA GLU A 274 -0.07 -3.61 2.19
C GLU A 274 -0.02 -3.60 3.73
N PRO A 275 0.87 -2.81 4.36
CA PRO A 275 0.70 -2.49 5.78
C PRO A 275 -0.63 -1.77 5.96
N CYS A 276 -1.48 -2.27 6.85
CA CYS A 276 -2.84 -1.76 6.97
C CYS A 276 -3.37 -1.74 8.40
N THR A 277 -4.41 -0.93 8.59
CA THR A 277 -5.05 -0.76 9.91
C THR A 277 -6.02 -1.88 10.25
N VAL A 278 -6.59 -2.54 9.23
CA VAL A 278 -7.45 -3.74 9.30
C VAL A 278 -7.30 -4.58 8.03
N CYS A 279 -7.70 -5.85 8.05
CA CYS A 279 -7.62 -6.80 6.93
C CYS A 279 -8.83 -6.72 5.97
N TYR A 280 -8.85 -7.61 4.97
CA TYR A 280 -10.02 -7.95 4.11
C TYR A 280 -10.50 -6.87 3.15
N ASP A 281 -9.66 -5.89 2.81
CA ASP A 281 -9.95 -4.81 1.85
C ASP A 281 -11.08 -3.85 2.22
N ARG A 282 -11.91 -4.17 3.22
CA ARG A 282 -13.04 -3.34 3.64
C ARG A 282 -13.17 -3.25 5.15
N PRO A 283 -13.46 -2.05 5.70
CA PRO A 283 -13.65 -1.86 7.13
C PRO A 283 -14.88 -2.60 7.68
N ASP A 284 -15.95 -2.78 6.90
CA ASP A 284 -17.15 -3.49 7.34
C ASP A 284 -16.94 -5.00 7.46
N VAL A 285 -16.29 -5.63 6.48
CA VAL A 285 -15.89 -7.04 6.55
C VAL A 285 -14.89 -7.28 7.69
N ALA A 286 -13.90 -6.40 7.84
CA ALA A 286 -12.96 -6.46 8.97
C ALA A 286 -13.67 -6.42 10.33
N LYS A 287 -14.71 -5.61 10.47
CA LYS A 287 -15.52 -5.48 11.68
C LYS A 287 -16.26 -6.76 12.05
N GLU A 288 -16.73 -7.53 11.07
CA GLU A 288 -17.32 -8.86 11.31
C GLU A 288 -16.30 -9.84 11.92
N HIS A 289 -15.01 -9.62 11.68
CA HIS A 289 -13.89 -10.35 12.27
C HIS A 289 -13.31 -9.70 13.54
N GLY A 290 -14.01 -8.72 14.12
CA GLY A 290 -13.59 -8.03 15.34
C GLY A 290 -12.43 -7.06 15.16
N GLN A 291 -12.11 -6.67 13.91
CA GLN A 291 -11.08 -5.70 13.60
C GLN A 291 -11.71 -4.35 13.30
N VAL A 292 -11.34 -3.32 14.06
CA VAL A 292 -11.84 -1.96 13.85
C VAL A 292 -10.67 -0.98 13.96
N SER A 293 -10.53 -0.13 12.96
CA SER A 293 -9.69 1.06 13.03
C SER A 293 -10.58 2.30 13.01
N LYS A 294 -10.27 3.25 13.89
CA LYS A 294 -11.13 4.39 14.19
C LYS A 294 -10.31 5.58 14.62
N VAL A 295 -10.72 6.77 14.16
CA VAL A 295 -10.27 8.05 14.70
C VAL A 295 -11.45 8.70 15.41
N GLY A 296 -11.26 9.07 16.67
CA GLY A 296 -12.32 9.67 17.47
C GLY A 296 -12.79 11.01 16.93
N ALA A 297 -13.96 11.47 17.36
CA ALA A 297 -14.45 12.83 17.11
C ALA A 297 -13.36 13.88 17.40
N LYS A 298 -13.09 14.78 16.43
CA LYS A 298 -12.02 15.80 16.50
C LYS A 298 -10.63 15.24 16.82
N GLY A 299 -10.44 13.93 16.69
CA GLY A 299 -9.22 13.22 17.04
C GLY A 299 -8.22 13.18 15.89
N THR A 300 -7.03 12.70 16.22
CA THR A 300 -5.96 12.44 15.28
C THR A 300 -5.50 10.99 15.36
N TYR A 301 -5.17 10.39 14.22
CA TYR A 301 -4.55 9.08 14.11
C TYR A 301 -3.23 9.24 13.37
N LYS A 302 -2.13 8.70 13.91
CA LYS A 302 -0.77 8.92 13.38
C LYS A 302 -0.06 7.59 13.22
N TRP A 303 0.65 7.46 12.11
CA TRP A 303 1.46 6.30 11.79
C TRP A 303 2.58 6.72 10.83
N TYR A 304 3.40 5.76 10.43
CA TYR A 304 4.45 5.98 9.47
C TYR A 304 4.67 4.78 8.58
N ILE A 305 5.34 5.03 7.46
CA ILE A 305 6.02 4.02 6.65
C ILE A 305 7.48 4.44 6.50
N GLU A 306 8.38 3.51 6.76
CA GLU A 306 9.81 3.67 6.49
C GLU A 306 10.25 2.60 5.49
N ILE A 307 10.83 3.04 4.37
CA ILE A 307 11.29 2.19 3.27
C ILE A 307 12.81 2.27 3.25
N MET A 308 13.45 1.14 3.55
CA MET A 308 14.91 0.98 3.56
C MET A 308 15.36 0.12 2.39
N ALA A 309 16.25 0.63 1.55
CA ALA A 309 16.69 0.00 0.30
C ALA A 309 18.21 -0.23 0.24
#